data_AF-A0A0S6WZZ0-F1
#
_entry.id   AF-A0A0S6WZZ0-F1
#
_cell.length_a   1.000
_cell.length_b   1.000
_cell.length_c   1.000
_cell.angle_alpha   90.00
_cell.angle_beta   90.00
_cell.angle_gamma   90.00
#
_symmetry.space_group_name_H-M   'P 1'
#
loop_
_entity.id
_entity.type
_entity.pdbx_description
1 polymer ?
#
loop_
_entity_poly.entity_id
_entity_poly.type
_entity_poly.pdbx_seq_one_letter_code
_entity_poly.pdbx_strand_id
1 'polypeptide(L)'
;MATPPKSGAGDKLRQAWQQRQASGGLGRGRAPDGQAASGAARARHAARQPSRWLRNLVVLALLVGGGLLAWQWADLRERTRIGGAYAARLGCVCRHVSQRDLKSCEADLAVAPLGGIAGRVWLSEDTETRSVSAGLPLLGYQSARYDSRHGCRLEPWDE
;
A
#
# COMPACT_ATOMS: atom_id res chain seq x y z
N MET A 1 -11.76 -67.55 -80.96
CA MET A 1 -10.86 -67.73 -79.79
C MET A 1 -9.80 -66.65 -79.88
N ALA A 2 -9.93 -65.58 -79.09
CA ALA A 2 -9.00 -64.47 -79.06
C ALA A 2 -8.59 -64.24 -77.61
N THR A 3 -7.29 -64.35 -77.33
CA THR A 3 -6.68 -64.10 -76.02
C THR A 3 -6.52 -62.59 -75.79
N PRO A 4 -6.89 -62.05 -74.61
CA PRO A 4 -6.53 -60.68 -74.27
C PRO A 4 -5.07 -60.57 -73.80
N PRO A 5 -4.38 -59.45 -74.06
CA PRO A 5 -3.00 -59.21 -73.63
C PRO A 5 -2.90 -58.92 -72.13
N LYS A 6 -1.81 -59.38 -71.51
CA LYS A 6 -1.50 -59.16 -70.09
C LYS A 6 -1.12 -57.69 -69.82
N SER A 7 -2.02 -56.91 -69.22
CA SER A 7 -1.72 -55.57 -68.69
C SER A 7 -1.06 -55.66 -67.30
N GLY A 8 0.16 -56.21 -67.23
CA GLY A 8 0.86 -56.46 -65.96
C GLY A 8 1.69 -55.30 -65.40
N ALA A 9 1.88 -54.20 -66.15
CA ALA A 9 2.84 -53.15 -65.78
C ALA A 9 2.20 -51.91 -65.12
N GLY A 10 0.99 -51.52 -65.52
CA GLY A 10 0.29 -50.34 -64.98
C GLY A 10 -0.23 -50.53 -63.55
N ASP A 11 -0.61 -51.75 -63.18
CA ASP A 11 -1.15 -52.05 -61.85
C ASP A 11 -0.06 -52.09 -60.78
N LYS A 12 1.15 -52.52 -61.13
CA LYS A 12 2.30 -52.45 -60.20
C LYS A 12 2.70 -51.01 -59.89
N LEU A 13 2.63 -50.11 -60.88
CA LEU A 13 2.90 -48.69 -60.67
C LEU A 13 1.82 -48.02 -59.82
N ARG A 14 0.54 -48.38 -59.98
CA ARG A 14 -0.55 -47.93 -59.09
C ARG A 14 -0.41 -48.45 -57.65
N GLN A 15 -0.04 -49.73 -57.48
CA GLN A 15 0.20 -50.31 -56.16
C GLN A 15 1.42 -49.69 -55.46
N ALA A 16 2.48 -49.36 -56.20
CA ALA A 16 3.66 -48.67 -55.66
C ALA A 16 3.35 -47.22 -55.23
N TRP A 17 2.46 -46.51 -55.95
CA TRP A 17 1.99 -45.18 -55.55
C TRP A 17 1.07 -45.22 -54.32
N GLN A 18 0.17 -46.21 -54.22
CA GLN A 18 -0.68 -46.40 -53.05
C GLN A 18 0.11 -46.79 -51.79
N GLN A 19 1.13 -47.66 -51.91
CA GLN A 19 2.01 -47.99 -50.78
C GLN A 19 2.86 -46.81 -50.31
N ARG A 20 3.33 -45.93 -51.22
CA ARG A 20 4.03 -44.69 -50.84
C ARG A 20 3.14 -43.66 -50.14
N GLN A 21 1.84 -43.60 -50.45
CA GLN A 21 0.90 -42.74 -49.72
C GLN A 21 0.55 -43.32 -48.35
N ALA A 22 0.44 -44.65 -48.23
CA ALA A 22 0.21 -45.32 -46.95
C ALA A 22 1.42 -45.24 -46.00
N SER A 23 2.64 -45.13 -46.52
CA SER A 23 3.87 -44.90 -45.72
C SER A 23 4.26 -43.43 -45.58
N GLY A 24 3.58 -42.51 -46.28
CA GLY A 24 3.83 -41.07 -46.25
C GLY A 24 2.89 -40.26 -45.34
N GLY A 25 1.95 -40.92 -44.64
CA GLY A 25 1.02 -40.26 -43.73
C GLY A 25 1.06 -40.88 -42.34
N LEU A 26 1.35 -40.06 -41.33
CA LEU A 26 1.47 -40.34 -39.87
C LEU A 26 2.91 -40.71 -39.46
N GLY A 27 3.64 -39.97 -38.62
CA GLY A 27 3.24 -38.90 -37.74
C GLY A 27 3.70 -37.53 -38.22
N ARG A 28 2.73 -36.64 -38.38
CA ARG A 28 2.91 -35.28 -37.89
C ARG A 28 3.45 -35.44 -36.48
N GLY A 29 4.73 -35.16 -36.26
CA GLY A 29 5.27 -34.89 -34.94
C GLY A 29 4.43 -33.75 -34.41
N ARG A 30 3.32 -34.09 -33.75
CA ARG A 30 2.62 -33.19 -32.88
C ARG A 30 3.62 -33.01 -31.75
N ALA A 31 4.40 -31.95 -31.87
CA ALA A 31 5.07 -31.41 -30.72
C ALA A 31 4.04 -31.40 -29.58
N PRO A 32 4.37 -31.90 -28.38
CA PRO A 32 3.47 -31.81 -27.23
C PRO A 32 3.35 -30.35 -26.73
N ASP A 33 3.27 -29.38 -27.65
CA ASP A 33 3.41 -27.95 -27.36
C ASP A 33 2.07 -27.27 -27.02
N GLY A 34 0.94 -28.00 -27.11
CA GLY A 34 -0.38 -27.44 -26.83
C GLY A 34 -0.95 -27.85 -25.48
N GLN A 35 -0.84 -29.13 -25.10
CA GLN A 35 -1.58 -29.69 -23.96
C GLN A 35 -0.78 -29.64 -22.65
N ALA A 36 0.54 -29.82 -22.71
CA ALA A 36 1.40 -29.62 -21.53
C ALA A 36 1.50 -28.14 -21.16
N ALA A 37 1.61 -27.24 -22.15
CA ALA A 37 1.59 -25.79 -21.93
C ALA A 37 0.22 -25.29 -21.43
N SER A 38 -0.89 -25.81 -21.96
CA SER A 38 -2.25 -25.45 -21.49
C SER A 38 -2.59 -26.06 -20.13
N GLY A 39 -2.11 -27.27 -19.83
CA GLY A 39 -2.24 -27.93 -18.52
C GLY A 39 -1.39 -27.24 -17.45
N ALA A 40 -0.14 -26.88 -17.78
CA ALA A 40 0.72 -26.10 -16.90
C ALA A 40 0.24 -24.66 -16.72
N ALA A 41 -0.29 -24.00 -17.76
CA ALA A 41 -0.89 -22.68 -17.66
C ALA A 41 -2.20 -22.68 -16.87
N ARG A 42 -3.08 -23.67 -17.07
CA ARG A 42 -4.29 -23.86 -16.23
C ARG A 42 -3.94 -24.22 -14.80
N ALA A 43 -2.94 -25.05 -14.55
CA ALA A 43 -2.47 -25.38 -13.20
C ALA A 43 -1.86 -24.16 -12.48
N ARG A 44 -1.10 -23.33 -13.21
CA ARG A 44 -0.54 -22.06 -12.69
C ARG A 44 -1.60 -20.98 -12.46
N HIS A 45 -2.71 -20.99 -13.20
CA HIS A 45 -3.85 -20.08 -12.98
C HIS A 45 -4.83 -20.57 -11.92
N ALA A 46 -5.07 -21.88 -11.81
CA ALA A 46 -5.89 -22.48 -10.75
C ALA A 46 -5.23 -22.38 -9.38
N ALA A 47 -3.89 -22.41 -9.32
CA ALA A 47 -3.11 -22.13 -8.11
C ALA A 47 -3.15 -20.65 -7.65
N ARG A 48 -3.84 -19.77 -8.39
CA ARG A 48 -3.97 -18.34 -8.09
C ARG A 48 -5.42 -17.87 -7.96
N GLN A 49 -6.34 -18.78 -7.65
CA GLN A 49 -7.63 -18.40 -7.08
C GLN A 49 -7.41 -18.39 -5.55
N PRO A 50 -7.15 -17.23 -4.90
CA PRO A 50 -7.29 -17.18 -3.46
C PRO A 50 -8.71 -17.65 -3.17
N SER A 51 -8.84 -18.73 -2.38
CA SER A 51 -10.16 -19.26 -2.05
C SER A 51 -11.01 -18.08 -1.59
N ARG A 52 -12.26 -17.98 -2.05
CA ARG A 52 -13.10 -16.82 -1.74
C ARG A 52 -13.17 -16.57 -0.22
N TRP A 53 -12.98 -17.63 0.56
CA TRP A 53 -12.78 -17.61 2.01
C TRP A 53 -11.52 -16.86 2.46
N LEU A 54 -10.34 -17.14 1.91
CA LEU A 54 -9.11 -16.37 2.20
C LEU A 54 -9.28 -14.88 1.90
N ARG A 55 -9.90 -14.56 0.75
CA ARG A 55 -10.20 -13.16 0.40
C ARG A 55 -11.14 -12.51 1.42
N ASN A 56 -12.19 -13.22 1.82
CA ASN A 56 -13.14 -12.72 2.82
C ASN A 56 -12.48 -12.55 4.20
N LEU A 57 -11.57 -13.44 4.60
CA LEU A 57 -10.80 -13.28 5.84
C LEU A 57 -9.89 -12.05 5.80
N VAL A 58 -9.21 -11.80 4.68
CA VAL A 58 -8.38 -10.60 4.53
C VAL A 58 -9.26 -9.34 4.60
N VAL A 59 -10.41 -9.33 3.93
CA VAL A 59 -11.35 -8.20 3.99
C VAL A 59 -11.84 -7.99 5.43
N LEU A 60 -12.23 -9.06 6.14
CA LEU A 60 -12.66 -8.97 7.53
C LEU A 60 -11.54 -8.45 8.44
N ALA A 61 -10.31 -8.95 8.28
CA ALA A 61 -9.15 -8.48 9.03
C ALA A 61 -8.85 -7.00 8.78
N LEU A 62 -9.00 -6.53 7.53
CA LEU A 62 -8.85 -5.11 7.20
C LEU A 62 -9.96 -4.25 7.81
N LEU A 63 -11.20 -4.72 7.82
CA LEU A 63 -12.32 -4.01 8.44
C LEU A 63 -12.14 -3.92 9.97
N VAL A 64 -11.79 -5.02 10.62
CA VAL A 64 -11.56 -5.05 12.07
C VAL A 64 -10.32 -4.22 12.43
N GLY A 65 -9.21 -4.41 11.71
CA GLY A 65 -7.98 -3.65 11.91
C GLY A 65 -8.19 -2.15 11.67
N GLY A 66 -8.92 -1.79 10.61
CA GLY A 66 -9.29 -0.40 10.32
C GLY A 66 -10.19 0.21 11.40
N GLY A 67 -11.18 -0.54 11.89
CA GLY A 67 -12.06 -0.10 12.99
C GLY A 67 -11.31 0.13 14.30
N LEU A 68 -10.43 -0.81 14.69
CA LEU A 68 -9.57 -0.66 15.87
C LEU A 68 -8.62 0.53 15.74
N LEU A 69 -8.01 0.70 14.56
CA LEU A 69 -7.12 1.82 14.31
C LEU A 69 -7.87 3.15 14.38
N ALA A 70 -9.07 3.24 13.80
CA ALA A 70 -9.91 4.44 13.87
C ALA A 70 -10.29 4.80 15.32
N TRP A 71 -10.63 3.80 16.14
CA TRP A 71 -10.92 4.01 17.56
C TRP A 71 -9.71 4.58 18.30
N GLN A 72 -8.55 3.94 18.14
CA GLN A 72 -7.31 4.38 18.80
C GLN A 72 -6.88 5.77 18.33
N TRP A 73 -7.10 6.09 17.04
CA TRP A 73 -6.81 7.39 16.47
C TRP A 73 -7.64 8.52 17.08
N ALA A 74 -8.93 8.27 17.37
CA ALA A 74 -9.77 9.27 18.01
C ALA A 74 -9.23 9.65 19.41
N ASP A 75 -8.89 8.65 20.23
CA ASP A 75 -8.34 8.87 21.57
C ASP A 75 -6.97 9.59 21.53
N LEU A 76 -6.09 9.17 20.60
CA LEU A 76 -4.80 9.82 20.38
C LEU A 76 -4.94 11.29 19.97
N ARG A 77 -5.91 11.61 19.10
CA ARG A 77 -6.13 12.96 18.60
C ARG A 77 -6.51 13.92 19.72
N GLU A 78 -7.36 13.51 20.65
CA GLU A 78 -7.72 14.34 21.81
C GLU A 78 -6.53 14.55 22.76
N ARG A 79 -5.73 13.50 23.02
CA ARG A 79 -4.50 13.64 23.81
C ARG A 79 -3.51 14.60 23.15
N THR A 80 -3.36 14.52 21.82
CA THR A 80 -2.50 15.43 21.06
C THR A 80 -3.03 16.86 21.06
N ARG A 81 -4.34 17.08 21.01
CA ARG A 81 -4.92 18.43 21.13
C ARG A 81 -4.53 19.07 22.47
N ILE A 82 -4.70 18.35 23.57
CA ILE A 82 -4.34 18.85 24.91
C ILE A 82 -2.82 19.05 25.01
N GLY A 83 -2.02 18.06 24.58
CA GLY A 83 -0.57 18.13 24.62
C GLY A 83 0.02 19.22 23.73
N GLY A 84 -0.55 19.41 22.53
CA GLY A 84 -0.18 20.46 21.58
C GLY A 84 -0.52 21.84 22.11
N ALA A 85 -1.70 22.03 22.73
CA ALA A 85 -2.06 23.29 23.36
C ALA A 85 -1.10 23.63 24.51
N TYR A 86 -0.79 22.67 25.36
CA TYR A 86 0.18 22.85 26.44
C TYR A 86 1.57 23.25 25.89
N ALA A 87 2.06 22.51 24.90
CA ALA A 87 3.35 22.77 24.26
C ALA A 87 3.40 24.14 23.54
N ALA A 88 2.32 24.53 22.84
CA ALA A 88 2.25 25.81 22.14
C ALA A 88 2.34 26.98 23.14
N ARG A 89 1.63 26.87 24.26
CA ARG A 89 1.69 27.89 25.32
C ARG A 89 3.07 27.97 25.96
N LEU A 90 3.69 26.83 26.29
CA LEU A 90 5.05 26.79 26.83
C LEU A 90 6.08 27.34 25.85
N GLY A 91 5.98 26.96 24.57
CA GLY A 91 6.82 27.48 23.50
C GLY A 91 6.72 29.01 23.40
N CYS A 92 5.49 29.54 23.37
CA CYS A 92 5.25 30.98 23.36
C CYS A 92 5.85 31.69 24.58
N VAL A 93 5.66 31.15 25.80
CA VAL A 93 6.19 31.75 27.02
C VAL A 93 7.72 31.72 27.01
N CYS A 94 8.31 30.58 26.67
CA CYS A 94 9.75 30.40 26.62
C CYS A 94 10.40 31.34 25.60
N ARG A 95 9.77 31.55 24.44
CA ARG A 95 10.27 32.42 23.38
C ARG A 95 10.10 33.90 23.67
N HIS A 96 8.90 34.34 24.07
CA HIS A 96 8.56 35.77 24.18
C HIS A 96 8.72 36.33 25.59
N VAL A 97 8.49 35.53 26.64
CA VAL A 97 8.63 35.97 28.04
C VAL A 97 10.04 35.68 28.55
N SER A 98 10.55 34.47 28.32
CA SER A 98 11.91 34.09 28.78
C SER A 98 13.01 34.45 27.79
N GLN A 99 12.66 34.95 26.60
CA GLN A 99 13.60 35.32 25.53
C GLN A 99 14.63 34.23 25.18
N ARG A 100 14.24 32.96 25.29
CA ARG A 100 15.07 31.82 24.88
C ARG A 100 14.78 31.46 23.43
N ASP A 101 15.74 30.79 22.81
CA ASP A 101 15.57 30.25 21.46
C ASP A 101 14.51 29.13 21.46
N LEU A 102 13.61 29.15 20.48
CA LEU A 102 12.50 28.21 20.38
C LEU A 102 12.99 26.75 20.36
N LYS A 103 14.14 26.49 19.72
CA LYS A 103 14.70 25.14 19.61
C LYS A 103 15.17 24.60 20.95
N SER A 104 15.67 25.46 21.84
CA SER A 104 16.02 25.07 23.21
C SER A 104 14.75 24.70 23.99
N CYS A 105 13.66 25.44 23.80
CA CYS A 105 12.38 25.14 24.44
C CYS A 105 11.78 23.83 23.94
N GLU A 106 11.88 23.56 22.63
CA GLU A 106 11.46 22.29 22.03
C GLU A 106 12.27 21.11 22.59
N ALA A 107 13.59 21.26 22.72
CA ALA A 107 14.43 20.23 23.31
C ALA A 107 14.01 19.90 24.75
N ASP A 108 13.72 20.91 25.58
CA ASP A 108 13.24 20.72 26.96
C ASP A 108 11.90 19.95 27.01
N LEU A 109 11.01 20.19 26.05
CA LEU A 109 9.74 19.46 25.90
C LEU A 109 9.92 18.04 25.37
N ALA A 110 10.95 17.79 24.56
CA ALA A 110 11.25 16.47 24.01
C ALA A 110 11.77 15.50 25.08
N VAL A 111 12.50 16.01 26.10
CA VAL A 111 12.97 15.21 27.25
C VAL A 111 11.92 15.08 28.36
N ALA A 112 10.94 15.99 28.41
CA ALA A 112 9.86 15.92 29.39
C ALA A 112 8.96 14.70 29.11
N PRO A 113 8.60 13.89 30.12
CA PRO A 113 7.77 12.71 29.94
C PRO A 113 6.29 13.10 29.80
N LEU A 114 5.93 13.84 28.74
CA LEU A 114 4.53 14.03 28.36
C LEU A 114 4.07 12.78 27.59
N GLY A 115 3.78 11.71 28.34
CA GLY A 115 2.91 10.60 27.92
C GLY A 115 3.12 9.99 26.54
N GLY A 116 4.36 9.81 26.07
CA GLY A 116 4.67 9.19 24.76
C GLY A 116 4.38 10.07 23.52
N ILE A 117 3.80 11.25 23.71
CA ILE A 117 3.52 12.25 22.67
C ILE A 117 4.61 13.34 22.61
N ALA A 118 5.24 13.67 23.75
CA ALA A 118 6.26 14.73 23.87
C ALA A 118 7.45 14.58 22.93
N GLY A 119 8.00 13.36 22.80
CA GLY A 119 9.23 13.11 22.05
C GLY A 119 9.14 13.37 20.53
N ARG A 120 7.97 13.79 20.03
CA ARG A 120 7.75 14.18 18.63
C ARG A 120 6.92 15.46 18.47
N VAL A 121 6.80 16.29 19.51
CA VAL A 121 6.13 17.58 19.38
C VAL A 121 7.07 18.53 18.63
N TRP A 122 6.61 19.03 17.49
CA TRP A 122 7.32 20.03 16.69
C TRP A 122 6.81 21.42 17.06
N LEU A 123 7.72 22.35 17.35
CA LEU A 123 7.41 23.76 17.53
C LEU A 123 7.77 24.55 16.26
N SER A 124 6.91 25.50 15.91
CA SER A 124 7.15 26.44 14.81
C SER A 124 6.69 27.83 15.25
N GLU A 125 7.54 28.82 15.04
CA GLU A 125 7.24 30.23 15.33
C GLU A 125 6.84 30.96 14.04
N ASP A 126 5.75 31.72 14.13
CA ASP A 126 5.36 32.73 13.16
C ASP A 126 5.66 34.11 13.77
N THR A 127 6.67 34.77 13.21
CA THR A 127 7.16 36.07 13.67
C THR A 127 6.23 37.23 13.30
N GLU A 128 5.41 37.09 12.24
CA GLU A 128 4.49 38.16 11.82
C GLU A 128 3.33 38.29 12.80
N THR A 129 2.74 37.15 13.19
CA THR A 129 1.62 37.13 14.13
C THR A 129 2.04 36.96 15.58
N ARG A 130 3.35 36.81 15.85
CA ARG A 130 3.93 36.46 17.16
C ARG A 130 3.20 35.25 17.77
N SER A 131 3.03 34.22 16.96
CA SER A 131 2.37 33.00 17.38
C SER A 131 3.34 31.82 17.31
N VAL A 132 3.14 30.86 18.21
CA VAL A 132 3.90 29.62 18.27
C VAL A 132 2.92 28.47 18.12
N SER A 133 3.17 27.62 17.12
CA SER A 133 2.42 26.40 16.86
C SER A 133 3.17 25.20 17.39
N ALA A 134 2.48 24.28 18.04
CA ALA A 134 3.02 23.01 18.50
C ALA A 134 2.08 21.85 18.17
N GLY A 135 2.64 20.74 17.73
CA GLY A 135 1.82 19.59 17.33
C GLY A 135 2.63 18.37 16.93
N LEU A 136 1.91 17.30 16.60
CA LEU A 136 2.50 16.11 16.00
C LEU A 136 2.13 16.07 14.51
N PRO A 137 3.11 15.85 13.61
CA PRO A 137 2.80 15.58 12.22
C PRO A 137 1.86 14.37 12.17
N LEU A 138 0.71 14.53 11.50
CA LEU A 138 -0.43 13.59 11.34
C LEU A 138 -1.57 13.68 12.37
N LEU A 139 -1.35 14.14 13.60
CA LEU A 139 -2.38 14.12 14.66
C LEU A 139 -3.05 15.47 14.87
N GLY A 140 -2.32 16.57 14.69
CA GLY A 140 -2.86 17.93 14.81
C GLY A 140 -1.85 18.93 15.33
N TYR A 141 -2.16 20.21 15.12
CA TYR A 141 -1.36 21.35 15.57
C TYR A 141 -2.26 22.31 16.34
N GLN A 142 -1.74 22.83 17.45
CA GLN A 142 -2.35 23.90 18.21
C GLN A 142 -1.43 25.12 18.22
N SER A 143 -1.99 26.31 18.27
CA SER A 143 -1.23 27.56 18.27
C SER A 143 -1.52 28.41 19.51
N ALA A 144 -0.51 29.19 19.91
CA ALA A 144 -0.63 30.19 20.96
C ALA A 144 -0.06 31.52 20.46
N ARG A 145 -0.82 32.60 20.60
CA ARG A 145 -0.43 33.96 20.23
C ARG A 145 0.02 34.76 21.44
N TYR A 146 1.12 35.49 21.29
CA TYR A 146 1.61 36.42 22.30
C TYR A 146 0.90 37.78 22.20
N ASP A 147 0.31 38.22 23.31
CA ASP A 147 -0.27 39.55 23.49
C ASP A 147 0.44 40.28 24.63
N SER A 148 0.79 41.55 24.45
CA SER A 148 1.56 42.30 25.46
C SER A 148 0.77 42.63 26.73
N ARG A 149 -0.57 42.61 26.71
CA ARG A 149 -1.40 42.86 27.89
C ARG A 149 -1.77 41.57 28.64
N HIS A 150 -1.94 40.47 27.91
CA HIS A 150 -2.46 39.21 28.46
C HIS A 150 -1.43 38.06 28.47
N GLY A 151 -0.26 38.27 27.88
CA GLY A 151 0.77 37.25 27.69
C GLY A 151 0.42 36.25 26.58
N CYS A 152 0.88 35.00 26.73
CA CYS A 152 0.61 33.93 25.77
C CYS A 152 -0.80 33.35 25.94
N ARG A 153 -1.65 33.55 24.93
CA ARG A 153 -3.00 32.98 24.86
C ARG A 153 -3.07 31.88 23.81
N LEU A 154 -3.85 30.85 24.10
CA LEU A 154 -4.15 29.81 23.12
C LEU A 154 -5.15 30.33 22.09
N GLU A 155 -4.95 29.94 20.84
CA GLU A 155 -5.97 30.12 19.81
C GLU A 155 -7.12 29.13 20.10
N PRO A 156 -8.38 29.54 19.87
CA PRO A 156 -9.51 28.63 19.95
C PRO A 156 -9.30 27.39 19.06
N TRP A 157 -9.87 26.27 19.47
CA TRP A 157 -9.82 25.05 18.68
C TRP A 157 -10.86 25.15 17.57
N ASP A 158 -10.44 24.84 16.35
CA ASP A 158 -11.39 24.68 15.24
C ASP A 158 -12.20 23.39 15.49
N GLU A 159 -13.52 23.54 15.58
CA GLU A 159 -14.51 22.47 15.85
C GLU A 159 -14.62 21.48 14.67
#